data_AF-Q5C068-F1
#
_entry.id   AF-Q5C068-F1
#
_cell.length_a   1.000
_cell.length_b   1.000
_cell.length_c   1.000
_cell.angle_alpha   90.00
_cell.angle_beta   90.00
_cell.angle_gamma   90.00
#
_symmetry.space_group_name_H-M   'P 1'
#
loop_
_entity.id
_entity.type
_entity.pdbx_description
1 polymer ?
#
loop_
_entity_poly.entity_id
_entity_poly.type
_entity_poly.pdbx_seq_one_letter_code
_entity_poly.pdbx_strand_id
1 'polypeptide(L)'
;MDSVLTPEMIHIGPRHYRKNASRQCLIQSFPPSISQIEEIPDAEEADINETDPEILELNKKIMAVDNGYTISIKIPPLFHKFIIGVQHSKRKLLEDEFRCNIDVPNYGSNSTTVSVTGPSRFNILNACRRILWIVADARTRCQPTHFICLPVTCPSVKDNFQTFRQSILQAADECTSHDFMGVDSSI
;
A
#
# COMPACT_ATOMS: atom_id res chain seq x y z
N MET A 1 -17.34 14.41 5.33
CA MET A 1 -18.28 13.31 5.66
C MET A 1 -17.62 12.03 5.17
N ASP A 2 -17.37 11.09 6.08
CA ASP A 2 -16.60 9.88 5.76
C ASP A 2 -17.35 9.01 4.75
N SER A 3 -16.78 8.86 3.55
CA SER A 3 -17.30 8.02 2.47
C SER A 3 -17.56 6.56 2.88
N VAL A 4 -17.02 6.13 4.02
CA VAL A 4 -17.23 4.80 4.61
C VAL A 4 -18.64 4.65 5.18
N LEU A 5 -19.17 5.70 5.83
CA LEU A 5 -20.47 5.67 6.52
C LEU A 5 -21.63 6.06 5.60
N THR A 6 -21.37 6.77 4.50
CA THR A 6 -22.38 7.15 3.51
C THR A 6 -21.88 6.85 2.10
N PRO A 7 -21.88 5.57 1.67
CA PRO A 7 -21.38 5.21 0.36
C PRO A 7 -22.31 5.72 -0.74
N GLU A 8 -21.72 6.04 -1.89
CA GLU A 8 -22.46 6.49 -3.07
C GLU A 8 -23.37 5.36 -3.59
N MET A 9 -24.62 5.66 -3.92
CA MET A 9 -25.65 4.68 -4.30
C MET A 9 -26.06 4.85 -5.76
N ILE A 10 -26.17 3.74 -6.49
CA ILE A 10 -26.68 3.65 -7.86
C ILE A 10 -28.10 3.10 -7.82
N HIS A 11 -29.03 3.80 -8.47
CA HIS A 11 -30.45 3.44 -8.51
C HIS A 11 -30.80 2.96 -9.92
N ILE A 12 -31.28 1.72 -10.06
CA ILE A 12 -31.69 1.13 -11.34
C ILE A 12 -33.11 0.58 -11.18
N GLY A 13 -34.10 1.32 -11.70
CA GLY A 13 -35.51 0.99 -11.51
C GLY A 13 -35.85 0.95 -10.00
N PRO A 14 -36.43 -0.15 -9.49
CA PRO A 14 -36.74 -0.30 -8.06
C PRO A 14 -35.55 -0.82 -7.22
N ARG A 15 -34.35 -0.99 -7.80
CA ARG A 15 -33.20 -1.59 -7.11
C ARG A 15 -32.14 -0.55 -6.76
N HIS A 16 -31.58 -0.66 -5.57
CA HIS A 16 -30.54 0.23 -5.05
C HIS A 16 -29.25 -0.56 -4.84
N TYR A 17 -28.18 -0.12 -5.48
CA TYR A 17 -26.87 -0.75 -5.44
C TYR A 17 -25.87 0.19 -4.79
N ARG A 18 -25.06 -0.32 -3.87
CA ARG A 18 -23.89 0.41 -3.37
C ARG A 18 -22.84 0.47 -4.48
N LYS A 19 -22.36 1.67 -4.80
CA LYS A 19 -21.18 1.84 -5.66
C LYS A 19 -19.95 1.46 -4.84
N ASN A 20 -19.37 0.31 -5.14
CA ASN A 20 -18.09 -0.07 -4.56
C ASN A 20 -17.00 0.84 -5.11
N ALA A 21 -16.08 1.28 -4.25
CA ALA A 21 -14.89 1.98 -4.71
C ALA A 21 -14.18 1.09 -5.74
N SER A 22 -14.06 1.57 -6.97
CA SER A 22 -13.31 0.86 -7.99
C SER A 22 -11.83 0.88 -7.61
N ARG A 23 -11.04 -0.07 -8.15
CA ARG A 23 -9.57 -0.04 -8.03
C ARG A 23 -8.98 1.34 -8.39
N GLN A 24 -9.63 2.08 -9.30
CA GLN A 24 -9.22 3.42 -9.72
C GLN A 24 -9.31 4.47 -8.60
N CYS A 25 -10.29 4.37 -7.68
CA CYS A 25 -10.43 5.32 -6.57
C CYS A 25 -9.33 5.16 -5.52
N LEU A 26 -8.83 3.93 -5.30
CA LEU A 26 -7.70 3.67 -4.40
C LEU A 26 -6.37 4.21 -4.96
N ILE A 27 -6.28 4.44 -6.27
CA ILE A 27 -5.07 4.96 -6.93
C ILE A 27 -4.98 6.50 -6.77
N GLN A 28 -6.11 7.21 -6.68
CA GLN A 28 -6.15 8.67 -6.57
C GLN A 28 -5.59 9.22 -5.24
N SER A 29 -5.45 8.40 -4.21
CA SER A 29 -4.85 8.78 -2.92
C SER A 29 -3.33 8.64 -2.87
N PHE A 30 -2.69 8.26 -3.97
CA PHE A 30 -1.23 8.08 -4.05
C PHE A 30 -0.63 9.02 -5.10
N PRO A 31 0.62 9.48 -4.89
CA PRO A 31 1.25 10.46 -5.79
C PRO A 31 1.21 10.00 -7.26
N PRO A 32 1.06 10.94 -8.19
CA PRO A 32 0.79 10.65 -9.59
C PRO A 32 1.86 9.76 -10.24
N SER A 33 1.43 9.00 -11.25
CA SER A 33 2.28 8.19 -12.12
C SER A 33 3.41 9.03 -12.74
N ILE A 34 4.62 8.45 -12.81
CA ILE A 34 5.86 9.06 -13.36
C ILE A 34 5.69 9.62 -14.77
N SER A 35 4.70 9.15 -15.53
CA SER A 35 4.37 9.71 -16.85
C SER A 35 3.92 11.19 -16.83
N GLN A 36 3.74 11.80 -15.65
CA GLN A 36 3.35 13.20 -15.47
C GLN A 36 4.38 14.03 -14.71
N ILE A 37 5.54 13.47 -14.37
CA ILE A 37 6.62 14.24 -13.74
C ILE A 37 7.43 14.83 -14.89
N GLU A 38 7.21 16.11 -15.19
CA GLU A 38 8.12 16.88 -16.04
C GLU A 38 9.52 16.77 -15.45
N GLU A 39 10.50 16.46 -16.30
CA GLU A 39 11.92 16.47 -15.94
C GLU A 39 12.27 17.88 -15.45
N ILE A 40 12.34 18.06 -14.13
CA ILE A 40 12.87 19.29 -13.55
C ILE A 40 14.40 19.16 -13.63
N PRO A 41 15.07 19.98 -14.45
CA PRO A 41 16.53 20.02 -14.46
C PRO A 41 16.98 20.69 -13.16
N ASP A 42 17.87 20.03 -12.43
CA ASP A 42 18.65 20.60 -11.34
C ASP A 42 17.86 21.17 -10.13
N ALA A 43 16.94 20.40 -9.56
CA ALA A 43 16.34 20.73 -8.27
C ALA A 43 17.22 20.26 -7.09
N GLU A 44 17.65 21.24 -6.29
CA GLU A 44 18.19 21.12 -4.94
C GLU A 44 17.38 20.11 -4.09
N GLU A 45 18.09 19.46 -3.15
CA GLU A 45 17.61 18.43 -2.22
C GLU A 45 16.11 18.55 -1.90
N ALA A 46 15.28 17.74 -2.57
CA ALA A 46 13.86 17.63 -2.24
C ALA A 46 13.75 17.14 -0.79
N ASP A 47 13.21 18.03 0.06
CA ASP A 47 13.07 17.90 1.49
C ASP A 47 12.48 16.53 1.85
N ILE A 48 13.35 15.63 2.31
CA ILE A 48 12.90 14.36 2.87
C ILE A 48 12.12 14.74 4.10
N ASN A 49 10.81 14.46 4.15
CA ASN A 49 10.05 14.61 5.38
C ASN A 49 10.62 13.62 6.42
N GLU A 50 11.59 14.09 7.21
CA GLU A 50 12.33 13.31 8.22
C GLU A 50 11.42 12.76 9.32
N THR A 51 10.15 13.20 9.36
CA THR A 51 9.14 12.81 10.33
C THR A 51 8.47 11.46 10.03
N ASP A 52 8.61 10.93 8.82
CA ASP A 52 7.98 9.65 8.47
C ASP A 52 8.68 8.48 9.22
N PRO A 53 7.95 7.70 10.04
CA PRO A 53 8.53 6.63 10.83
C PRO A 53 9.15 5.52 9.96
N GLU A 54 8.60 5.23 8.77
CA GLU A 54 9.13 4.20 7.88
C GLU A 54 10.48 4.63 7.28
N ILE A 55 10.60 5.92 6.96
CA ILE A 55 11.82 6.54 6.47
C ILE A 55 12.93 6.45 7.52
N LEU A 56 12.61 6.78 8.77
CA LEU A 56 13.57 6.73 9.87
C LEU A 56 14.06 5.30 10.11
N GLU A 57 13.16 4.32 10.04
CA GLU A 57 13.51 2.91 10.20
C GLU A 57 14.41 2.40 9.06
N LEU A 58 14.14 2.80 7.81
CA LEU A 58 15.01 2.49 6.67
C LEU A 58 16.39 3.11 6.82
N ASN A 59 16.44 4.38 7.23
CA ASN A 59 17.70 5.10 7.44
C ASN A 59 18.57 4.37 8.49
N LYS A 60 17.98 3.88 9.58
CA LYS A 60 18.70 3.09 10.61
C LYS A 60 19.30 1.78 10.07
N LYS A 61 18.75 1.20 9.01
CA LYS A 61 19.23 -0.06 8.40
C LYS A 61 20.42 0.14 7.45
N ILE A 62 20.79 1.39 7.14
CA ILE A 62 21.93 1.68 6.27
C ILE A 62 23.25 1.47 7.02
N MET A 63 24.10 0.60 6.49
CA MET A 63 25.44 0.31 6.97
C MET A 63 26.49 1.05 6.14
N ALA A 64 27.55 1.53 6.78
CA ALA A 64 28.73 2.04 6.08
C ALA A 64 29.62 0.87 5.61
N VAL A 65 30.17 0.99 4.41
CA VAL A 65 31.12 0.06 3.80
C VAL A 65 32.32 0.83 3.28
N ASP A 66 33.43 0.16 2.96
CA ASP A 66 34.73 0.77 2.66
C ASP A 66 34.69 1.90 1.62
N ASN A 67 33.73 1.88 0.69
CA ASN A 67 33.59 2.89 -0.36
C ASN A 67 32.16 3.44 -0.49
N GLY A 68 31.41 3.54 0.62
CA GLY A 68 30.10 4.16 0.63
C GLY A 68 29.17 3.57 1.68
N TYR A 69 27.92 3.36 1.28
CA TYR A 69 26.88 2.81 2.14
C TYR A 69 26.14 1.68 1.44
N THR A 70 25.58 0.78 2.23
CA THR A 70 24.75 -0.32 1.74
C THR A 70 23.53 -0.51 2.63
N ILE A 71 22.45 -0.96 2.03
CA ILE A 71 21.22 -1.36 2.73
C ILE A 71 20.67 -2.62 2.11
N SER A 72 20.13 -3.50 2.95
CA SER A 72 19.49 -4.74 2.54
C SER A 72 18.01 -4.70 2.89
N ILE A 73 17.15 -4.89 1.89
CA ILE A 73 15.69 -4.92 2.04
C ILE A 73 15.14 -6.29 1.64
N LYS A 74 14.15 -6.77 2.39
CA LYS A 74 13.52 -8.07 2.13
C LYS A 74 12.33 -7.90 1.21
N ILE A 75 12.42 -8.47 0.01
CA ILE A 75 11.40 -8.40 -1.03
C ILE A 75 11.08 -9.81 -1.51
N PRO A 76 9.80 -10.25 -1.48
CA PRO A 76 9.43 -11.56 -2.01
C PRO A 76 9.84 -11.73 -3.48
N PRO A 77 10.34 -12.91 -3.89
CA PRO A 77 10.87 -13.13 -5.25
C PRO A 77 9.87 -12.86 -6.37
N LEU A 78 8.58 -13.00 -6.08
CA LEU A 78 7.48 -12.65 -6.99
C LEU A 78 7.59 -11.20 -7.52
N PHE A 79 8.14 -10.30 -6.71
CA PHE A 79 8.22 -8.87 -7.03
C PHE A 79 9.53 -8.43 -7.68
N HIS A 80 10.58 -9.27 -7.68
CA HIS A 80 11.88 -8.92 -8.26
C HIS A 80 11.78 -8.52 -9.73
N LYS A 81 10.91 -9.19 -10.51
CA LYS A 81 10.66 -8.86 -11.92
C LYS A 81 10.22 -7.42 -12.16
N PHE A 82 9.50 -6.80 -11.22
CA PHE A 82 9.02 -5.43 -11.37
C PHE A 82 10.11 -4.40 -11.13
N ILE A 83 11.10 -4.74 -10.29
CA ILE A 83 12.31 -3.96 -10.03
C ILE A 83 13.26 -4.06 -11.22
N ILE A 84 13.49 -5.28 -11.72
CA ILE A 84 14.39 -5.53 -12.85
C ILE A 84 13.85 -4.89 -14.14
N GLY A 85 12.57 -5.12 -14.46
CA GLY A 85 11.97 -4.68 -15.71
C GLY A 85 12.43 -5.48 -16.93
N VAL A 86 11.86 -5.17 -18.09
CA VAL A 86 12.21 -5.84 -19.36
C VAL A 86 13.65 -5.46 -19.74
N GLN A 87 14.48 -6.45 -20.05
CA GLN A 87 15.90 -6.24 -20.38
C GLN A 87 16.70 -5.45 -19.32
N HIS A 88 16.31 -5.57 -18.04
CA HIS A 88 16.93 -4.83 -16.93
C HIS A 88 16.79 -3.30 -17.04
N SER A 89 15.87 -2.79 -17.88
CA SER A 89 15.74 -1.36 -18.16
C SER A 89 15.41 -0.54 -16.91
N LYS A 90 14.46 -1.03 -16.10
CA LYS A 90 14.05 -0.34 -14.87
C LYS A 90 15.16 -0.34 -13.82
N ARG A 91 15.86 -1.47 -13.66
CA ARG A 91 17.00 -1.54 -12.73
C ARG A 91 18.08 -0.54 -13.14
N LYS A 92 18.50 -0.56 -14.41
CA LYS A 92 19.51 0.38 -14.92
C LYS A 92 19.08 1.84 -14.73
N LEU A 93 17.83 2.16 -15.04
CA LEU A 93 17.28 3.50 -14.82
C LEU A 93 17.42 3.94 -13.35
N LEU A 94 17.06 3.08 -12.39
CA LEU A 94 17.20 3.37 -10.97
C LEU A 94 18.68 3.50 -10.54
N GLU A 95 19.54 2.64 -11.07
CA GLU A 95 20.98 2.68 -10.81
C GLU A 95 21.61 3.99 -11.32
N ASP A 96 21.21 4.44 -12.51
CA ASP A 96 21.68 5.69 -13.13
C ASP A 96 21.12 6.93 -12.41
N GLU A 97 19.81 6.94 -12.12
CA GLU A 97 19.10 8.04 -11.44
C GLU A 97 19.67 8.30 -10.05
N PHE A 98 19.87 7.25 -9.25
CA PHE A 98 20.35 7.37 -7.87
C PHE A 98 21.86 7.16 -7.74
N ARG A 99 22.59 6.92 -8.84
CA ARG A 99 24.04 6.63 -8.82
C ARG A 99 24.39 5.53 -7.80
N CYS A 100 23.64 4.43 -7.84
CA CYS A 100 23.81 3.29 -6.95
C CYS A 100 23.82 1.98 -7.74
N ASN A 101 24.22 0.89 -7.09
CA ASN A 101 24.16 -0.46 -7.62
C ASN A 101 23.07 -1.24 -6.87
N ILE A 102 22.16 -1.90 -7.62
CA ILE A 102 21.05 -2.67 -7.08
C ILE A 102 21.28 -4.14 -7.38
N ASP A 103 21.67 -4.90 -6.37
CA ASP A 103 21.80 -6.35 -6.48
C ASP A 103 20.47 -7.04 -6.15
N VAL A 104 19.90 -7.70 -7.16
CA VAL A 104 18.67 -8.47 -7.05
C VAL A 104 19.03 -9.95 -7.22
N PRO A 105 18.62 -10.81 -6.27
CA PRO A 105 19.03 -12.21 -6.29
C PRO A 105 18.44 -12.95 -7.51
N ASN A 106 19.22 -13.90 -8.03
CA ASN A 106 18.87 -14.64 -9.25
C ASN A 106 17.60 -15.49 -9.10
N TYR A 107 16.88 -15.66 -10.21
CA TYR A 107 15.71 -16.53 -10.33
C TYR A 107 16.14 -17.99 -10.10
N GLY A 108 15.85 -18.52 -8.91
CA GLY A 108 16.28 -19.86 -8.48
C GLY A 108 17.08 -19.86 -7.17
N SER A 109 17.55 -18.70 -6.72
CA SER A 109 18.04 -18.56 -5.34
C SER A 109 16.85 -18.39 -4.38
N ASN A 110 16.92 -19.02 -3.21
CA ASN A 110 15.92 -18.83 -2.15
C ASN A 110 16.11 -17.49 -1.40
N SER A 111 16.94 -16.60 -1.93
CA SER A 111 17.21 -15.30 -1.32
C SER A 111 16.07 -14.33 -1.61
N THR A 112 15.60 -13.67 -0.56
CA THR A 112 14.60 -12.60 -0.65
C THR A 112 15.24 -11.23 -0.45
N THR A 113 16.55 -11.17 -0.28
CA THR A 113 17.27 -9.95 0.05
C THR A 113 17.71 -9.25 -1.22
N VAL A 114 17.22 -8.02 -1.43
CA VAL A 114 17.73 -7.08 -2.42
C VAL A 114 18.66 -6.11 -1.71
N SER A 115 19.85 -5.89 -2.25
CA SER A 115 20.82 -4.95 -1.67
C SER A 115 21.02 -3.74 -2.56
N VAL A 116 21.15 -2.56 -1.95
CA VAL A 116 21.41 -1.31 -2.64
C VAL A 116 22.69 -0.72 -2.06
N THR A 117 23.68 -0.49 -2.91
CA THR A 117 25.01 0.00 -2.50
C THR A 117 25.39 1.21 -3.32
N GLY A 118 25.97 2.25 -2.70
CA GLY A 118 26.32 3.48 -3.38
C GLY A 118 27.10 4.47 -2.50
N PRO A 119 27.59 5.57 -3.07
CA PRO A 119 28.44 6.51 -2.35
C PRO A 119 27.64 7.45 -1.42
N SER A 120 26.39 7.77 -1.77
CA SER A 120 25.54 8.71 -1.03
C SER A 120 24.45 7.98 -0.25
N ARG A 121 24.41 8.21 1.06
CA ARG A 121 23.37 7.71 1.96
C ARG A 121 21.97 8.19 1.54
N PHE A 122 21.87 9.45 1.12
CA PHE A 122 20.62 10.05 0.65
C PHE A 122 20.11 9.33 -0.61
N ASN A 123 20.99 9.08 -1.58
CA ASN A 123 20.61 8.42 -2.82
C ASN A 123 20.13 6.97 -2.58
N ILE A 124 20.83 6.23 -1.72
CA ILE A 124 20.44 4.87 -1.34
C ILE A 124 19.06 4.85 -0.70
N LEU A 125 18.79 5.79 0.21
CA LEU A 125 17.50 5.89 0.88
C LEU A 125 16.37 6.13 -0.14
N ASN A 126 16.58 7.05 -1.09
CA ASN A 126 15.60 7.34 -2.14
C ASN A 126 15.42 6.17 -3.13
N ALA A 127 16.50 5.50 -3.52
CA ALA A 127 16.43 4.27 -4.32
C ALA A 127 15.62 3.18 -3.60
N CYS A 128 15.83 2.98 -2.30
CA CYS A 128 15.04 2.02 -1.52
C CYS A 128 13.57 2.38 -1.44
N ARG A 129 13.24 3.66 -1.19
CA ARG A 129 11.83 4.11 -1.23
C ARG A 129 11.20 3.83 -2.57
N ARG A 130 11.92 4.12 -3.65
CA ARG A 130 11.45 3.91 -5.02
C ARG A 130 11.18 2.42 -5.29
N ILE A 131 12.07 1.54 -4.85
CA ILE A 131 11.89 0.09 -4.94
C ILE A 131 10.65 -0.35 -4.14
N LEU A 132 10.50 0.10 -2.89
CA LEU A 132 9.35 -0.25 -2.05
C LEU A 132 8.03 0.22 -2.66
N TRP A 133 8.01 1.40 -3.27
CA TRP A 133 6.86 1.90 -4.01
C TRP A 133 6.52 1.01 -5.20
N ILE A 134 7.51 0.60 -6.01
CA ILE A 134 7.30 -0.34 -7.14
C ILE A 134 6.70 -1.65 -6.64
N VAL A 135 7.15 -2.16 -5.50
CA VAL A 135 6.62 -3.39 -4.89
C VAL A 135 5.19 -3.19 -4.40
N ALA A 136 4.90 -2.09 -3.71
CA ALA A 136 3.55 -1.78 -3.23
C ALA A 136 2.56 -1.65 -4.40
N ASP A 137 2.93 -0.90 -5.43
CA ASP A 137 2.18 -0.73 -6.67
C ASP A 137 1.97 -2.06 -7.42
N ALA A 138 2.99 -2.92 -7.49
CA ALA A 138 2.83 -4.26 -8.06
C ALA A 138 1.86 -5.12 -7.24
N ARG A 139 1.91 -5.02 -5.91
CA ARG A 139 1.07 -5.79 -4.99
C ARG A 139 -0.40 -5.41 -5.10
N THR A 140 -0.73 -4.13 -5.32
CA THR A 140 -2.13 -3.71 -5.52
C THR A 140 -2.75 -4.31 -6.77
N ARG A 141 -1.95 -4.64 -7.79
CA ARG A 141 -2.37 -5.30 -9.03
C ARG A 141 -2.47 -6.82 -8.92
N CYS A 142 -1.77 -7.44 -7.99
CA CYS A 142 -1.84 -8.89 -7.77
C CYS A 142 -3.23 -9.34 -7.32
N GLN A 143 -3.59 -10.59 -7.65
CA GLN A 143 -4.80 -11.21 -7.10
C GLN A 143 -4.56 -11.55 -5.62
N PRO A 144 -5.55 -11.40 -4.74
CA PRO A 144 -5.45 -11.89 -3.37
C PRO A 144 -5.26 -13.40 -3.38
N THR A 145 -4.26 -13.90 -2.66
CA THR A 145 -3.95 -15.33 -2.61
C THR A 145 -4.46 -16.01 -1.35
N HIS A 146 -4.64 -15.25 -0.26
CA HIS A 146 -5.06 -15.76 1.04
C HIS A 146 -6.23 -14.93 1.56
N PHE A 147 -7.23 -15.60 2.10
CA PHE A 147 -8.26 -14.97 2.92
C PHE A 147 -7.85 -15.13 4.38
N ILE A 148 -7.74 -14.00 5.09
CA ILE A 148 -7.46 -14.00 6.51
C ILE A 148 -8.76 -13.65 7.23
N CYS A 149 -9.30 -14.61 7.98
CA CYS A 149 -10.38 -14.36 8.93
C CYS A 149 -9.76 -14.21 10.31
N LEU A 150 -9.68 -12.98 10.82
CA LEU A 150 -9.25 -12.73 12.19
C LEU A 150 -10.48 -12.77 13.12
N PRO A 151 -10.57 -13.72 14.06
CA PRO A 151 -11.68 -13.76 14.99
C PRO A 151 -11.58 -12.55 15.93
N VAL A 152 -12.49 -11.58 15.78
CA VAL A 152 -12.55 -10.40 16.64
C VAL A 152 -13.34 -10.75 17.91
N THR A 153 -12.80 -11.70 18.68
CA THR A 153 -13.49 -12.29 19.85
C THR A 153 -13.24 -11.53 21.16
N CYS A 154 -12.55 -10.39 21.12
CA CYS A 154 -12.30 -9.57 22.29
C CYS A 154 -13.63 -9.06 22.90
N PRO A 155 -13.80 -9.11 24.24
CA PRO A 155 -15.05 -8.73 24.91
C PRO A 155 -15.56 -7.34 24.51
N SER A 156 -14.66 -6.34 24.47
CA SER A 156 -15.00 -4.97 24.10
C SER A 156 -15.71 -4.86 22.74
N VAL A 157 -15.26 -5.61 21.73
CA VAL A 157 -15.89 -5.59 20.41
C VAL A 157 -17.21 -6.33 20.42
N LYS A 158 -17.33 -7.44 21.17
CA LYS A 158 -18.60 -8.16 21.32
C LYS A 158 -19.68 -7.28 21.96
N ASP A 159 -19.31 -6.60 23.04
CA ASP A 159 -20.23 -5.74 23.80
C ASP A 159 -20.67 -4.53 22.97
N ASN A 160 -19.72 -3.89 22.27
CA ASN A 160 -20.01 -2.79 21.36
C ASN A 160 -20.89 -3.23 20.18
N PHE A 161 -20.64 -4.42 19.62
CA PHE A 161 -21.46 -4.97 18.55
C PHE A 161 -22.89 -5.26 19.02
N GLN A 162 -23.06 -5.84 20.21
CA GLN A 162 -24.38 -6.08 20.79
C GLN A 162 -25.14 -4.78 21.05
N THR A 163 -24.44 -3.75 21.56
CA THR A 163 -25.01 -2.42 21.80
C THR A 163 -25.48 -1.77 20.49
N PHE A 164 -24.62 -1.80 19.47
CA PHE A 164 -24.95 -1.32 18.13
C PHE A 164 -26.14 -2.08 17.53
N ARG A 165 -26.15 -3.40 17.64
CA ARG A 165 -27.26 -4.24 17.17
C ARG A 165 -28.58 -3.83 17.82
N GLN A 166 -28.62 -3.66 19.14
CA GLN A 166 -29.83 -3.26 19.86
C GLN A 166 -30.33 -1.89 19.41
N SER A 167 -29.44 -0.92 19.24
CA SER A 167 -29.77 0.42 18.73
C SER A 167 -30.40 0.38 17.34
N ILE A 168 -29.89 -0.45 16.44
CA ILE A 168 -30.44 -0.59 15.09
C ILE A 168 -31.81 -1.27 15.09
N LEU A 169 -32.00 -2.32 15.91
CA LEU A 169 -33.28 -2.99 16.04
C LEU A 169 -34.36 -2.03 16.58
N GLN A 170 -34.03 -1.26 17.62
CA GLN A 170 -34.93 -0.25 18.13
C GLN A 170 -35.28 0.81 17.07
N ALA A 171 -34.29 1.32 16.34
CA ALA A 171 -34.52 2.30 15.28
C ALA A 171 -35.37 1.73 14.13
N ALA A 172 -35.27 0.43 13.84
CA ALA A 172 -36.09 -0.25 12.84
C ALA A 172 -37.55 -0.38 13.31
N ASP A 173 -37.78 -0.73 14.58
CA ASP A 173 -39.12 -0.82 15.17
C ASP A 173 -39.83 0.55 15.21
N GLU A 174 -39.08 1.61 15.43
CA GLU A 174 -39.58 2.99 15.41
C GLU A 174 -39.87 3.49 13.97
N CYS A 175 -39.34 2.81 12.94
CA CYS A 175 -39.47 3.23 11.55
C CYS A 175 -40.80 2.76 10.93
N THR A 176 -41.74 3.69 10.76
CA THR A 176 -43.10 3.42 10.27
C THR A 176 -43.16 3.06 8.78
N SER A 177 -42.10 3.32 8.00
CA SER A 177 -42.05 3.04 6.57
C SER A 177 -41.67 1.60 6.21
N HIS A 178 -41.24 0.79 7.19
CA HIS A 178 -40.75 -0.60 6.99
C HIS A 178 -39.67 -0.77 5.92
N ASP A 179 -38.96 0.30 5.53
CA ASP A 179 -37.94 0.25 4.47
C ASP A 179 -36.72 -0.61 4.85
N PHE A 180 -36.49 -0.83 6.16
CA PHE A 180 -35.41 -1.65 6.69
C PHE A 180 -35.92 -2.55 7.83
N MET A 181 -35.97 -3.86 7.58
CA MET A 181 -36.20 -4.87 8.62
C MET A 181 -34.84 -5.41 9.06
N GLY A 182 -34.50 -5.27 10.34
CA GLY A 182 -33.36 -5.97 10.91
C GLY A 182 -33.54 -7.48 10.81
N VAL A 183 -32.46 -8.23 10.55
CA VAL A 183 -32.51 -9.69 10.64
C VAL A 183 -32.44 -10.06 12.11
N ASP A 184 -33.59 -10.33 12.72
CA ASP A 184 -33.61 -10.90 14.06
C ASP A 184 -33.10 -12.35 14.00
N SER A 185 -32.28 -12.73 14.97
CA SER A 185 -31.59 -14.03 14.99
C SER A 185 -32.47 -15.15 15.56
N SER A 186 -33.79 -15.00 15.47
CA SER A 186 -34.80 -15.95 15.93
C SER A 186 -35.12 -17.04 14.88
N ILE A 187 -34.13 -17.37 14.01
CA ILE A 187 -34.10 -18.57 13.15
C ILE A 187 -33.07 -19.56 13.71
#